data_AF-A0A6I3LH22-F1
#
_entry.id   AF-A0A6I3LH22-F1
#
_cell.length_a   1.000
_cell.length_b   1.000
_cell.length_c   1.000
_cell.angle_alpha   90.00
_cell.angle_beta   90.00
_cell.angle_gamma   90.00
#
_symmetry.space_group_name_H-M   'P 1'
#
loop_
_entity.id
_entity.type
_entity.pdbx_description
1 polymer ?
#
loop_
_entity_poly.entity_id
_entity_poly.type
_entity_poly.pdbx_seq_one_letter_code
_entity_poly.pdbx_strand_id
1 'polypeptide(L)'
;MSLDIYAPVIHGIGVRSHEDFAEESVAAIAAHLDASPTGWERVACPAGCAQFAAGHAHLRGADGLGLVVDPLVWFDVVDQPPRWRVAWWFLRALFVLCAVHLLVNGQVLAEGPTRPVRDLPAYLWRAVRAMAWILVLGAFAVALALPLTLAVALVPKARSLAVDALGWTSDPDTRRDVSGRVSSRVAAVDAAHTVLIGHSQGGAIAANISRDLDPARTTLITMGTGQALLAPISATLHVGWASIAALAASIVVYVAAAAVLMRWLVAAAFALVSTAILGALELGAAVWRATTDRAEALAHLGEARRLVTDLATTLVLSPDVLATLLSIPPIAAAVLVYARIFAPAVAEIRDLCHPAARGVDLCATFDFVSHPFTVLGARRRIRRVPQSASIADHLRYFPNSTEVLAAIDREISTLGVGRHRDTEAARAGREVRGLVRALRVTRAIAAAAAATAGFLATGALTPALATGYAAYLTATALKQWRWTSAQRAFRAARERASAAGG
;
A
#
# COMPACT_ATOMS: atom_id res chain seq x y z
N MET A 1 -24.08 33.22 -6.41
CA MET A 1 -24.30 32.55 -5.10
C MET A 1 -22.93 32.17 -4.58
N SER A 2 -22.55 32.62 -3.39
CA SER A 2 -21.33 32.11 -2.73
C SER A 2 -21.60 30.66 -2.33
N LEU A 3 -20.71 29.75 -2.68
CA LEU A 3 -20.79 28.35 -2.30
C LEU A 3 -20.24 28.18 -0.88
N ASP A 4 -20.83 27.35 -0.03
CA ASP A 4 -20.27 27.13 1.31
C ASP A 4 -19.09 26.15 1.24
N ILE A 5 -19.29 25.01 0.58
CA ILE A 5 -18.27 23.97 0.46
C ILE A 5 -18.08 23.55 -1.00
N TYR A 6 -16.85 23.65 -1.48
CA TYR A 6 -16.42 23.10 -2.77
C TYR A 6 -15.55 21.86 -2.54
N ALA A 7 -15.96 20.71 -3.06
CA ALA A 7 -15.27 19.43 -2.91
C ALA A 7 -14.81 18.88 -4.27
N PRO A 8 -13.73 19.41 -4.86
CA PRO A 8 -13.19 18.88 -6.11
C PRO A 8 -12.60 17.49 -5.89
N VAL A 9 -12.98 16.55 -6.76
CA VAL A 9 -12.48 15.18 -6.81
C VAL A 9 -11.49 15.06 -7.97
N ILE A 10 -10.20 15.02 -7.65
CA ILE A 10 -9.11 14.99 -8.61
C ILE A 10 -8.79 13.53 -8.95
N HIS A 11 -8.95 13.18 -10.23
CA HIS A 11 -8.74 11.82 -10.70
C HIS A 11 -7.28 11.36 -10.67
N GLY A 12 -7.11 10.04 -10.68
CA GLY A 12 -5.83 9.36 -10.80
C GLY A 12 -5.61 8.69 -12.17
N ILE A 13 -4.61 7.82 -12.22
CA ILE A 13 -4.10 7.12 -13.41
C ILE A 13 -5.17 6.31 -14.14
N GLY A 14 -5.14 6.32 -15.47
CA GLY A 14 -5.87 5.36 -16.32
C GLY A 14 -7.35 5.69 -16.55
N VAL A 15 -7.84 6.78 -15.98
CA VAL A 15 -9.17 7.32 -16.26
C VAL A 15 -9.11 8.17 -17.53
N ARG A 16 -9.83 7.73 -18.57
CA ARG A 16 -9.95 8.44 -19.87
C ARG A 16 -11.38 8.75 -20.27
N SER A 17 -12.35 8.35 -19.44
CA SER A 17 -13.75 8.72 -19.56
C SER A 17 -14.08 9.63 -18.38
N HIS A 18 -14.50 10.86 -18.69
CA HIS A 18 -14.98 11.80 -17.69
C HIS A 18 -16.26 11.27 -17.01
N GLU A 19 -17.14 10.66 -17.80
CA GLU A 19 -18.42 10.12 -17.37
C GLU A 19 -18.23 8.97 -16.37
N ASP A 20 -17.42 7.96 -16.73
CA ASP A 20 -17.13 6.82 -15.86
C ASP A 20 -16.54 7.28 -14.52
N PHE A 21 -15.67 8.30 -14.56
CA PHE A 21 -15.08 8.85 -13.35
C PHE A 21 -16.10 9.56 -12.47
N ALA A 22 -16.95 10.39 -13.05
CA ALA A 22 -18.00 11.08 -12.33
C ALA A 22 -18.96 10.07 -11.67
N GLU A 23 -19.31 8.99 -12.38
CA GLU A 23 -20.14 7.91 -11.83
C GLU A 23 -19.45 7.14 -10.71
N GLU A 24 -18.20 6.70 -10.90
CA GLU A 24 -17.49 5.87 -9.92
C GLU A 24 -17.08 6.64 -8.65
N SER A 25 -16.89 7.96 -8.75
CA SER A 25 -16.35 8.78 -7.65
C SER A 25 -17.36 9.81 -7.12
N VAL A 26 -17.78 10.76 -7.95
CA VAL A 26 -18.64 11.88 -7.54
C VAL A 26 -20.02 11.38 -7.16
N ALA A 27 -20.65 10.55 -8.00
CA ALA A 27 -21.95 9.97 -7.70
C ALA A 27 -21.89 9.06 -6.46
N ALA A 28 -20.79 8.29 -6.29
CA ALA A 28 -20.60 7.48 -5.09
C ALA A 28 -20.47 8.31 -3.81
N ILE A 29 -19.72 9.43 -3.83
CA ILE A 29 -19.63 10.36 -2.70
C ILE A 29 -20.99 10.99 -2.42
N ALA A 30 -21.64 11.53 -3.45
CA ALA A 30 -22.92 12.22 -3.32
C ALA A 30 -24.00 11.28 -2.77
N ALA A 31 -24.15 10.06 -3.32
CA ALA A 31 -25.10 9.07 -2.83
C ALA A 31 -24.81 8.63 -1.39
N HIS A 32 -23.53 8.57 -1.00
CA HIS A 32 -23.18 8.25 0.38
C HIS A 32 -23.53 9.35 1.37
N LEU A 33 -23.29 10.61 1.00
CA LEU A 33 -23.67 11.79 1.80
C LEU A 33 -25.20 11.89 1.93
N ASP A 34 -25.92 11.71 0.82
CA ASP A 34 -27.38 11.73 0.74
C ASP A 34 -28.02 10.66 1.64
N ALA A 35 -27.46 9.45 1.65
CA ALA A 35 -27.91 8.37 2.52
C ALA A 35 -27.31 8.40 3.94
N SER A 36 -26.64 9.49 4.33
CA SER A 36 -25.98 9.63 5.62
C SER A 36 -26.85 10.36 6.65
N PRO A 37 -26.80 9.99 7.96
CA PRO A 37 -27.49 10.75 9.00
C PRO A 37 -26.86 12.13 9.24
N THR A 38 -25.85 12.52 8.46
CA THR A 38 -25.30 13.88 8.45
C THR A 38 -26.22 14.89 7.75
N GLY A 39 -27.33 14.44 7.13
CA GLY A 39 -28.39 15.33 6.68
C GLY A 39 -28.05 16.15 5.44
N TRP A 40 -27.18 15.62 4.58
CA TRP A 40 -27.03 16.13 3.23
C TRP A 40 -28.15 15.56 2.37
N GLU A 41 -28.74 16.39 1.52
CA GLU A 41 -29.75 15.99 0.54
C GLU A 41 -29.29 16.41 -0.86
N ARG A 42 -29.37 15.49 -1.82
CA ARG A 42 -29.05 15.79 -3.21
C ARG A 42 -30.09 16.73 -3.81
N VAL A 43 -29.64 17.84 -4.39
CA VAL A 43 -30.53 18.82 -5.04
C VAL A 43 -30.28 18.87 -6.54
N ALA A 44 -31.29 19.33 -7.28
CA ALA A 44 -31.18 19.52 -8.72
C ALA A 44 -30.09 20.55 -9.06
N CYS A 45 -29.36 20.28 -10.15
CA CYS A 45 -28.36 21.20 -10.67
C CYS A 45 -29.05 22.52 -11.10
N PRO A 46 -28.64 23.68 -10.58
CA PRO A 46 -29.24 24.96 -10.98
C PRO A 46 -29.07 25.26 -12.47
N ALA A 47 -30.02 25.99 -13.06
CA ALA A 47 -29.86 26.49 -14.43
C ALA A 47 -28.60 27.38 -14.54
N GLY A 48 -27.76 27.14 -15.55
CA GLY A 48 -26.54 27.94 -15.76
C GLY A 48 -25.31 27.50 -14.96
N CYS A 49 -25.28 26.27 -14.44
CA CYS A 49 -24.13 25.71 -13.69
C CYS A 49 -22.90 25.35 -14.55
N ALA A 50 -22.55 26.19 -15.53
CA ALA A 50 -21.45 25.94 -16.48
C ALA A 50 -20.04 26.02 -15.84
N GLN A 51 -19.96 26.61 -14.65
CA GLN A 51 -18.70 26.77 -13.91
C GLN A 51 -18.20 25.48 -13.25
N PHE A 52 -18.96 24.39 -13.26
CA PHE A 52 -18.54 23.07 -12.76
C PHE A 52 -18.44 22.06 -13.91
N ALA A 53 -17.68 20.99 -13.71
CA ALA A 53 -17.50 20.00 -14.78
C ALA A 53 -18.75 19.13 -14.95
N ALA A 54 -18.91 18.49 -16.11
CA ALA A 54 -20.02 17.57 -16.33
C ALA A 54 -20.02 16.45 -15.25
N GLY A 55 -21.20 16.02 -14.79
CA GLY A 55 -21.30 14.97 -13.76
C GLY A 55 -21.01 15.42 -12.32
N HIS A 56 -20.88 16.72 -12.05
CA HIS A 56 -20.87 17.26 -10.68
C HIS A 56 -22.20 17.00 -9.95
N ALA A 57 -22.16 17.03 -8.62
CA ALA A 57 -23.33 16.87 -7.76
C ALA A 57 -23.49 18.06 -6.81
N HIS A 58 -24.73 18.53 -6.66
CA HIS A 58 -25.12 19.53 -5.67
C HIS A 58 -25.80 18.83 -4.51
N LEU A 59 -25.40 19.18 -3.29
CA LEU A 59 -26.05 18.75 -2.07
C LEU A 59 -26.35 19.96 -1.19
N ARG A 60 -27.41 19.87 -0.40
CA ARG A 60 -27.79 20.85 0.60
C ARG A 60 -27.83 20.17 1.97
N GLY A 61 -27.14 20.76 2.94
CA GLY A 61 -27.18 20.29 4.33
C GLY A 61 -28.46 20.77 5.03
N ALA A 62 -28.83 20.10 6.13
CA ALA A 62 -29.97 20.47 6.98
C ALA A 62 -29.95 21.94 7.45
N ASP A 63 -28.76 22.50 7.66
CA ASP A 63 -28.55 23.90 8.06
C ASP A 63 -28.59 24.90 6.88
N GLY A 64 -28.97 24.44 5.68
CA GLY A 64 -29.10 25.24 4.46
C GLY A 64 -27.82 25.37 3.63
N LEU A 65 -26.69 24.86 4.12
CA LEU A 65 -25.37 24.95 3.49
C LEU A 65 -25.33 24.25 2.12
N GLY A 66 -24.71 24.90 1.15
CA GLY A 66 -24.49 24.36 -0.19
C GLY A 66 -23.15 23.64 -0.33
N LEU A 67 -23.19 22.42 -0.87
CA LEU A 67 -22.02 21.62 -1.21
C LEU A 67 -22.04 21.29 -2.71
N VAL A 68 -20.90 21.48 -3.39
CA VAL A 68 -20.69 20.95 -4.74
C VAL A 68 -19.54 19.96 -4.73
N VAL A 69 -19.81 18.74 -5.19
CA VAL A 69 -18.80 17.71 -5.45
C VAL A 69 -18.53 17.71 -6.96
N ASP A 70 -17.30 18.04 -7.36
CA ASP A 70 -16.97 18.37 -8.76
C ASP A 70 -15.85 17.47 -9.30
N PRO A 71 -16.04 16.71 -10.41
CA PRO A 71 -14.98 15.90 -10.97
C PRO A 71 -13.97 16.76 -11.73
N LEU A 72 -12.70 16.73 -11.33
CA LEU A 72 -11.63 17.43 -12.03
C LEU A 72 -10.77 16.43 -12.82
N VAL A 73 -10.79 16.57 -14.15
CA VAL A 73 -9.97 15.80 -15.10
C VAL A 73 -8.86 16.63 -15.75
N TRP A 74 -7.71 16.00 -15.98
CA TRP A 74 -6.49 16.63 -16.50
C TRP A 74 -5.71 15.78 -17.53
N PHE A 75 -6.22 14.59 -17.91
CA PHE A 75 -5.51 13.66 -18.78
C PHE A 75 -5.26 14.20 -20.20
N ASP A 76 -6.08 15.14 -20.66
CA ASP A 76 -5.98 15.82 -21.95
C ASP A 76 -4.78 16.77 -22.04
N VAL A 77 -4.12 17.05 -20.91
CA VAL A 77 -2.91 17.88 -20.82
C VAL A 77 -1.62 17.06 -20.99
N VAL A 78 -1.69 15.73 -20.94
CA VAL A 78 -0.50 14.87 -21.01
C VAL A 78 -0.16 14.54 -22.46
N ASP A 79 0.89 15.17 -22.98
CA ASP A 79 1.45 14.82 -24.29
C ASP A 79 1.99 13.39 -24.32
N GLN A 80 1.90 12.74 -25.49
CA GLN A 80 2.50 11.42 -25.71
C GLN A 80 3.97 11.55 -26.14
N PRO A 81 4.94 11.21 -25.28
CA PRO A 81 6.35 11.29 -25.64
C PRO A 81 6.76 10.13 -26.56
N PRO A 82 7.95 10.20 -27.17
CA PRO A 82 8.53 9.08 -27.90
C PRO A 82 8.64 7.82 -27.05
N ARG A 83 8.42 6.65 -27.66
CA ARG A 83 8.40 5.35 -26.96
C ARG A 83 9.59 5.10 -26.03
N TRP A 84 10.79 5.53 -26.42
CA TRP A 84 12.00 5.36 -25.63
C TRP A 84 12.06 6.25 -24.40
N ARG A 85 11.49 7.46 -24.50
CA ARG A 85 11.36 8.37 -23.35
C ARG A 85 10.38 7.79 -22.32
N VAL A 86 9.26 7.21 -22.76
CA VAL A 86 8.30 6.54 -21.87
C VAL A 86 8.90 5.28 -21.23
N ALA A 87 9.62 4.47 -22.00
CA ALA A 87 10.29 3.28 -21.47
C ALA A 87 11.34 3.67 -20.41
N TRP A 88 12.09 4.74 -20.66
CA TRP A 88 13.03 5.30 -19.69
C TRP A 88 12.34 5.79 -18.41
N TRP A 89 11.25 6.54 -18.53
CA TRP A 89 10.45 6.97 -17.38
C TRP A 89 10.01 5.78 -16.53
N PHE A 90 9.52 4.72 -17.18
CA PHE A 90 9.08 3.50 -16.52
C PHE A 90 10.23 2.78 -15.81
N LEU A 91 11.36 2.57 -16.49
CA LEU A 91 12.54 1.92 -15.91
C LEU A 91 13.05 2.66 -14.67
N ARG A 92 13.14 3.99 -14.75
CA ARG A 92 13.51 4.83 -13.61
C ARG A 92 12.51 4.69 -12.47
N ALA A 93 11.21 4.80 -12.76
CA ALA A 93 10.16 4.69 -11.76
C ALA A 93 10.22 3.34 -11.02
N LEU A 94 10.50 2.24 -11.73
CA LEU A 94 10.67 0.91 -11.14
C LEU A 94 11.83 0.87 -10.15
N PHE A 95 13.01 1.39 -10.52
CA PHE A 95 14.16 1.40 -9.61
C PHE A 95 13.96 2.33 -8.41
N VAL A 96 13.41 3.52 -8.63
CA VAL A 96 13.08 4.45 -7.55
C VAL A 96 12.05 3.84 -6.59
N LEU A 97 11.04 3.13 -7.10
CA LEU A 97 10.05 2.43 -6.28
C LEU A 97 10.71 1.39 -5.37
N CYS A 98 11.58 0.55 -5.92
CA CYS A 98 12.36 -0.43 -5.16
C CYS A 98 13.21 0.24 -4.09
N ALA A 99 13.84 1.34 -4.46
CA ALA A 99 14.75 2.07 -3.59
C ALA A 99 14.03 2.73 -2.41
N VAL A 100 12.85 3.30 -2.64
CA VAL A 100 11.95 3.80 -1.58
C VAL A 100 11.54 2.67 -0.63
N HIS A 101 11.25 1.49 -1.17
CA HIS A 101 10.92 0.33 -0.33
C HIS A 101 12.12 -0.19 0.46
N LEU A 102 13.32 -0.17 -0.11
CA LEU A 102 14.57 -0.47 0.60
C LEU A 102 14.76 0.49 1.78
N LEU A 103 14.58 1.79 1.55
CA LEU A 103 14.68 2.80 2.59
C LEU A 103 13.70 2.57 3.73
N VAL A 104 12.42 2.40 3.40
CA VAL A 104 11.33 2.25 4.37
C VAL A 104 11.55 1.00 5.21
N ASN A 105 11.94 -0.11 4.59
CA ASN A 105 12.26 -1.34 5.31
C ASN A 105 13.58 -1.22 6.10
N GLY A 106 14.58 -0.49 5.59
CA GLY A 106 15.80 -0.18 6.31
C GLY A 106 15.56 0.65 7.57
N GLN A 107 14.64 1.62 7.53
CA GLN A 107 14.23 2.39 8.71
C GLN A 107 13.57 1.49 9.75
N VAL A 108 12.75 0.51 9.36
CA VAL A 108 12.16 -0.47 10.29
C VAL A 108 13.24 -1.29 11.00
N LEU A 109 14.35 -1.61 10.31
CA LEU A 109 15.50 -2.30 10.90
C LEU A 109 16.29 -1.37 11.83
N ALA A 110 16.43 -0.09 11.48
CA ALA A 110 17.16 0.89 12.27
C ALA A 110 16.44 1.32 13.56
N GLU A 111 15.09 1.33 13.57
CA GLU A 111 14.29 1.77 14.73
C GLU A 111 14.43 0.84 15.96
N GLY A 112 14.98 -0.37 15.81
CA GLY A 112 15.31 -1.29 16.92
C GLY A 112 14.13 -1.68 17.83
N PRO A 113 14.34 -2.60 18.79
CA PRO A 113 13.41 -2.79 19.90
C PRO A 113 13.61 -1.70 20.96
N THR A 114 12.54 -0.99 21.34
CA THR A 114 12.59 -0.03 22.45
C THR A 114 12.76 -0.71 23.81
N ARG A 115 12.28 -1.96 23.95
CA ARG A 115 12.55 -2.84 25.10
C ARG A 115 13.17 -4.16 24.63
N PRO A 116 14.49 -4.36 24.77
CA PRO A 116 15.24 -5.43 24.11
C PRO A 116 14.75 -6.85 24.37
N VAL A 117 14.19 -7.16 25.54
CA VAL A 117 13.79 -8.55 25.89
C VAL A 117 12.33 -8.84 25.49
N ARG A 118 11.43 -7.88 25.70
CA ARG A 118 9.98 -8.08 25.47
C ARG A 118 9.60 -7.90 24.01
N ASP A 119 10.25 -6.98 23.31
CA ASP A 119 9.90 -6.63 21.94
C ASP A 119 10.77 -7.36 20.91
N LEU A 120 11.75 -8.17 21.35
CA LEU A 120 12.63 -8.92 20.46
C LEU A 120 11.87 -9.81 19.48
N PRO A 121 10.88 -10.63 19.90
CA PRO A 121 10.19 -11.50 18.94
C PRO A 121 9.41 -10.70 17.90
N ALA A 122 8.78 -9.60 18.32
CA ALA A 122 8.05 -8.71 17.42
C ALA A 122 8.99 -7.93 16.49
N TYR A 123 10.17 -7.53 16.96
CA TYR A 123 11.21 -6.89 16.16
C TYR A 123 11.81 -7.88 15.15
N LEU A 124 12.20 -9.08 15.56
CA LEU A 124 12.71 -10.14 14.67
C LEU A 124 11.70 -10.48 13.58
N TRP A 125 10.42 -10.63 13.93
CA TRP A 125 9.37 -10.83 12.94
C TRP A 125 9.24 -9.66 11.96
N ARG A 126 9.27 -8.41 12.45
CA ARG A 126 9.25 -7.21 11.59
C ARG A 126 10.46 -7.19 10.66
N ALA A 127 11.65 -7.52 11.17
CA ALA A 127 12.91 -7.54 10.43
C ALA A 127 12.91 -8.61 9.34
N VAL A 128 12.58 -9.86 9.67
CA VAL A 128 12.45 -10.97 8.70
C VAL A 128 11.42 -10.61 7.63
N ARG A 129 10.26 -10.07 8.03
CA ARG A 129 9.23 -9.64 7.08
C ARG A 129 9.73 -8.53 6.16
N ALA A 130 10.44 -7.53 6.69
CA ALA A 130 11.02 -6.44 5.91
C ALA A 130 12.04 -6.96 4.89
N MET A 131 12.95 -7.85 5.32
CA MET A 131 13.95 -8.49 4.46
C MET A 131 13.32 -9.36 3.37
N ALA A 132 12.34 -10.19 3.73
CA ALA A 132 11.60 -10.99 2.77
C ALA A 132 10.88 -10.09 1.74
N TRP A 133 10.31 -8.96 2.18
CA TRP A 133 9.64 -8.06 1.26
C TRP A 133 10.60 -7.38 0.30
N ILE A 134 11.73 -6.91 0.81
CA ILE A 134 12.81 -6.34 0.00
C ILE A 134 13.26 -7.35 -1.06
N LEU A 135 13.48 -8.60 -0.67
CA LEU A 135 13.92 -9.65 -1.59
C LEU A 135 12.94 -9.89 -2.71
N VAL A 136 11.67 -10.04 -2.35
CA VAL A 136 10.62 -10.28 -3.34
C VAL A 136 10.52 -9.10 -4.30
N LEU A 137 10.46 -7.86 -3.80
CA LEU A 137 10.36 -6.67 -4.64
C LEU A 137 11.60 -6.42 -5.49
N GLY A 138 12.80 -6.58 -4.92
CA GLY A 138 14.06 -6.41 -5.63
C GLY A 138 14.26 -7.49 -6.70
N ALA A 139 13.95 -8.76 -6.40
CA ALA A 139 14.00 -9.84 -7.37
C ALA A 139 12.98 -9.62 -8.49
N PHE A 140 11.75 -9.22 -8.18
CA PHE A 140 10.76 -8.86 -9.20
C PHE A 140 11.23 -7.70 -10.07
N ALA A 141 11.82 -6.66 -9.47
CA ALA A 141 12.31 -5.52 -10.25
C ALA A 141 13.46 -5.92 -11.16
N VAL A 142 14.43 -6.70 -10.69
CA VAL A 142 15.54 -7.18 -11.54
C VAL A 142 15.01 -8.09 -12.66
N ALA A 143 14.15 -9.05 -12.33
CA ALA A 143 13.63 -10.02 -13.29
C ALA A 143 12.68 -9.40 -14.32
N LEU A 144 11.87 -8.41 -13.91
CA LEU A 144 10.82 -7.82 -14.74
C LEU A 144 11.20 -6.45 -15.33
N ALA A 145 12.30 -5.82 -14.90
CA ALA A 145 12.72 -4.51 -15.41
C ALA A 145 12.83 -4.51 -16.93
N LEU A 146 13.62 -5.42 -17.49
CA LEU A 146 13.83 -5.47 -18.93
C LEU A 146 12.55 -5.91 -19.67
N PRO A 147 11.86 -7.02 -19.31
CA PRO A 147 10.62 -7.41 -19.98
C PRO A 147 9.53 -6.33 -19.97
N LEU A 148 9.29 -5.69 -18.82
CA LEU A 148 8.25 -4.66 -18.71
C LEU A 148 8.64 -3.37 -19.42
N THR A 149 9.91 -2.97 -19.35
CA THR A 149 10.40 -1.78 -20.08
C THR A 149 10.30 -1.98 -21.58
N LEU A 150 10.64 -3.17 -22.08
CA LEU A 150 10.44 -3.53 -23.49
C LEU A 150 8.95 -3.57 -23.84
N ALA A 151 8.10 -4.11 -22.98
CA ALA A 151 6.66 -4.07 -23.20
C ALA A 151 6.14 -2.62 -23.30
N VAL A 152 6.60 -1.71 -22.45
CA VAL A 152 6.25 -0.28 -22.53
C VAL A 152 6.77 0.37 -23.81
N ALA A 153 7.97 0.01 -24.28
CA ALA A 153 8.54 0.54 -25.51
C ALA A 153 7.82 0.03 -26.77
N LEU A 154 7.37 -1.23 -26.76
CA LEU A 154 6.93 -1.96 -27.95
C LEU A 154 5.41 -2.13 -28.05
N VAL A 155 4.69 -2.18 -26.92
CA VAL A 155 3.24 -2.40 -26.88
C VAL A 155 2.51 -1.07 -26.68
N PRO A 156 1.72 -0.59 -27.67
CA PRO A 156 1.09 0.74 -27.61
C PRO A 156 0.19 0.93 -26.37
N LYS A 157 -0.55 -0.11 -25.98
CA LYS A 157 -1.42 -0.05 -24.79
C LYS A 157 -0.62 0.10 -23.49
N ALA A 158 0.49 -0.64 -23.34
CA ALA A 158 1.37 -0.52 -22.18
C ALA A 158 2.04 0.85 -22.14
N ARG A 159 2.48 1.37 -23.29
CA ARG A 159 3.00 2.74 -23.43
C ARG A 159 1.98 3.78 -22.95
N SER A 160 0.75 3.68 -23.42
CA SER A 160 -0.34 4.58 -23.07
C SER A 160 -0.58 4.62 -21.55
N LEU A 161 -0.64 3.44 -20.91
CA LEU A 161 -0.80 3.34 -19.46
C LEU A 161 0.40 3.92 -18.70
N ALA A 162 1.62 3.71 -19.19
CA ALA A 162 2.82 4.27 -18.59
C ALA A 162 2.87 5.80 -18.71
N VAL A 163 2.41 6.37 -19.83
CA VAL A 163 2.27 7.83 -20.00
C VAL A 163 1.26 8.38 -19.00
N ASP A 164 0.07 7.78 -18.89
CA ASP A 164 -0.95 8.24 -17.94
C ASP A 164 -0.45 8.15 -16.49
N ALA A 165 0.34 7.13 -16.18
CA ALA A 165 0.88 6.88 -14.85
C ALA A 165 2.04 7.79 -14.45
N LEU A 166 2.86 8.18 -15.42
CA LEU A 166 4.15 8.81 -15.16
C LEU A 166 4.29 10.21 -15.76
N GLY A 167 3.41 10.64 -16.66
CA GLY A 167 3.52 11.90 -17.38
C GLY A 167 3.68 13.10 -16.44
N TRP A 168 2.73 13.29 -15.53
CA TRP A 168 2.78 14.37 -14.53
C TRP A 168 4.04 14.35 -13.63
N THR A 169 4.58 13.16 -13.34
CA THR A 169 5.77 13.06 -12.48
C THR A 169 7.07 13.10 -13.22
N SER A 170 7.09 12.66 -14.47
CA SER A 170 8.29 12.48 -15.25
C SER A 170 8.55 13.60 -16.23
N ASP A 171 7.57 14.47 -16.45
CA ASP A 171 7.66 15.65 -17.30
C ASP A 171 7.34 16.94 -16.53
N PRO A 172 8.33 17.82 -16.30
CA PRO A 172 8.13 19.09 -15.59
C PRO A 172 7.10 20.01 -16.25
N ASP A 173 7.00 19.99 -17.58
CA ASP A 173 6.08 20.87 -18.32
C ASP A 173 4.64 20.43 -18.12
N THR A 174 4.35 19.14 -18.38
CA THR A 174 3.05 18.53 -18.05
C THR A 174 2.66 18.74 -16.59
N ARG A 175 3.63 18.66 -15.67
CA ARG A 175 3.37 18.92 -14.24
C ARG A 175 2.87 20.34 -14.00
N ARG A 176 3.56 21.33 -14.56
CA ARG A 176 3.19 22.74 -14.43
C ARG A 176 1.81 23.00 -15.03
N ASP A 177 1.53 22.44 -16.19
CA ASP A 177 0.25 22.65 -16.88
C ASP A 177 -0.92 21.99 -16.15
N VAL A 178 -0.75 20.75 -15.67
CA VAL A 178 -1.76 20.05 -14.87
C VAL A 178 -1.99 20.76 -13.55
N SER A 179 -0.93 21.13 -12.82
CA SER A 179 -1.06 21.87 -11.56
C SER A 179 -1.74 23.22 -11.80
N GLY A 180 -1.35 23.97 -12.85
CA GLY A 180 -1.96 25.24 -13.21
C GLY A 180 -3.45 25.11 -13.54
N ARG A 181 -3.83 24.11 -14.33
CA ARG A 181 -5.23 23.81 -14.67
C ARG A 181 -6.06 23.47 -13.44
N VAL A 182 -5.56 22.59 -12.57
CA VAL A 182 -6.31 22.19 -11.37
C VAL A 182 -6.38 23.36 -10.37
N SER A 183 -5.27 24.04 -10.10
CA SER A 183 -5.24 25.19 -9.18
C SER A 183 -6.15 26.34 -9.67
N SER A 184 -6.08 26.71 -10.95
CA SER A 184 -6.95 27.75 -11.52
C SER A 184 -8.43 27.38 -11.42
N ARG A 185 -8.78 26.12 -11.67
CA ARG A 185 -10.16 25.65 -11.54
C ARG A 185 -10.65 25.73 -10.09
N VAL A 186 -9.82 25.32 -9.13
CA VAL A 186 -10.17 25.41 -7.71
C VAL A 186 -10.30 26.87 -7.26
N ALA A 187 -9.36 27.73 -7.65
CA ALA A 187 -9.36 29.15 -7.29
C ALA A 187 -10.51 29.94 -7.94
N ALA A 188 -11.02 29.49 -9.10
CA ALA A 188 -12.15 30.12 -9.78
C ALA A 188 -13.48 29.94 -9.05
N VAL A 189 -13.57 28.99 -8.11
CA VAL A 189 -14.78 28.75 -7.32
C VAL A 189 -14.67 29.48 -5.99
N ASP A 190 -15.43 30.57 -5.84
CA ASP A 190 -15.54 31.29 -4.57
C ASP A 190 -16.40 30.50 -3.57
N ALA A 191 -15.73 29.63 -2.80
CA ALA A 191 -16.35 28.82 -1.76
C ALA A 191 -15.77 29.11 -0.38
N ALA A 192 -16.59 29.19 0.67
CA ALA A 192 -16.11 29.46 2.04
C ALA A 192 -15.07 28.42 2.49
N HIS A 193 -15.28 27.16 2.13
CA HIS A 193 -14.36 26.05 2.36
C HIS A 193 -14.08 25.24 1.10
N THR A 194 -12.87 24.70 1.01
CA THR A 194 -12.45 23.78 -0.05
C THR A 194 -12.01 22.44 0.54
N VAL A 195 -12.57 21.34 0.04
CA VAL A 195 -12.20 19.97 0.42
C VAL A 195 -11.57 19.28 -0.79
N LEU A 196 -10.24 19.31 -0.88
CA LEU A 196 -9.50 18.66 -1.96
C LEU A 196 -9.52 17.14 -1.76
N ILE A 197 -10.16 16.40 -2.66
CA ILE A 197 -10.25 14.94 -2.61
C ILE A 197 -9.42 14.37 -3.76
N GLY A 198 -8.30 13.73 -3.45
CA GLY A 198 -7.41 13.16 -4.47
C GLY A 198 -7.27 11.65 -4.36
N HIS A 199 -7.46 10.93 -5.47
CA HIS A 199 -7.27 9.48 -5.57
C HIS A 199 -6.02 9.12 -6.37
N SER A 200 -5.19 8.20 -5.86
CA SER A 200 -3.96 7.75 -6.50
C SER A 200 -3.04 8.93 -6.86
N GLN A 201 -2.72 9.15 -8.14
CA GLN A 201 -1.98 10.33 -8.61
C GLN A 201 -2.72 11.66 -8.38
N GLY A 202 -4.06 11.66 -8.38
CA GLY A 202 -4.84 12.84 -8.01
C GLY A 202 -4.60 13.27 -6.56
N GLY A 203 -4.24 12.34 -5.66
CA GLY A 203 -3.81 12.66 -4.30
C GLY A 203 -2.48 13.41 -4.25
N ALA A 204 -1.56 13.10 -5.17
CA ALA A 204 -0.28 13.78 -5.31
C ALA A 204 -0.47 15.21 -5.86
N ILE A 205 -1.36 15.37 -6.84
CA ILE A 205 -1.75 16.67 -7.40
C ILE A 205 -2.44 17.51 -6.32
N ALA A 206 -3.43 16.95 -5.62
CA ALA A 206 -4.15 17.62 -4.53
C ALA A 206 -3.20 18.13 -3.43
N ALA A 207 -2.23 17.31 -3.02
CA ALA A 207 -1.24 17.71 -2.02
C ALA A 207 -0.25 18.77 -2.53
N ASN A 208 0.01 18.81 -3.84
CA ASN A 208 0.86 19.84 -4.45
C ASN A 208 0.11 21.18 -4.48
N ILE A 209 -1.10 21.22 -5.03
CA ILE A 209 -1.89 22.46 -5.14
C ILE A 209 -2.34 23.01 -3.79
N SER A 210 -2.52 22.16 -2.77
CA SER A 210 -2.97 22.62 -1.44
C SER A 210 -1.98 23.58 -0.77
N ARG A 211 -0.73 23.62 -1.24
CA ARG A 211 0.31 24.55 -0.77
C ARG A 211 0.02 26.00 -1.12
N ASP A 212 -0.68 26.20 -2.24
CA ASP A 212 -0.97 27.51 -2.78
C ASP A 212 -2.36 28.02 -2.34
N LEU A 213 -3.09 27.20 -1.56
CA LEU A 213 -4.42 27.54 -1.04
C LEU A 213 -4.35 27.94 0.43
N ASP A 214 -5.35 28.73 0.87
CA ASP A 214 -5.47 29.14 2.27
C ASP A 214 -5.66 27.90 3.18
N PRO A 215 -4.72 27.61 4.11
CA PRO A 215 -4.80 26.46 4.99
C PRO A 215 -5.95 26.55 6.00
N ALA A 216 -6.48 27.75 6.29
CA ALA A 216 -7.64 27.92 7.17
C ALA A 216 -8.95 27.46 6.51
N ARG A 217 -9.02 27.53 5.17
CA ARG A 217 -10.21 27.20 4.37
C ARG A 217 -10.11 25.84 3.68
N THR A 218 -8.91 25.26 3.63
CA THR A 218 -8.64 24.04 2.85
C THR A 218 -8.50 22.80 3.72
N THR A 219 -9.21 21.73 3.35
CA THR A 219 -9.04 20.37 3.90
C THR A 219 -8.56 19.43 2.80
N LEU A 220 -7.53 18.63 3.08
CA LEU A 220 -6.92 17.70 2.14
C LEU A 220 -7.26 16.24 2.52
N ILE A 221 -7.95 15.56 1.62
CA ILE A 221 -8.26 14.14 1.69
C ILE A 221 -7.54 13.42 0.56
N THR A 222 -6.64 12.50 0.90
CA THR A 222 -5.95 11.69 -0.11
C THR A 222 -6.29 10.21 0.07
N MET A 223 -6.33 9.46 -1.03
CA MET A 223 -6.65 8.03 -1.06
C MET A 223 -5.64 7.28 -1.91
N GLY A 224 -4.97 6.27 -1.34
CA GLY A 224 -3.98 5.48 -2.08
C GLY A 224 -2.90 6.36 -2.72
N THR A 225 -2.56 7.46 -2.04
CA THR A 225 -1.82 8.59 -2.60
C THR A 225 -0.51 8.10 -3.20
N GLY A 226 -0.35 8.37 -4.50
CA GLY A 226 0.91 8.17 -5.19
C GLY A 226 2.00 9.08 -4.65
N GLN A 227 1.71 10.09 -3.82
CA GLN A 227 2.66 11.13 -3.43
C GLN A 227 3.96 10.58 -2.84
N ALA A 228 3.91 9.55 -1.98
CA ALA A 228 5.14 8.94 -1.43
C ALA A 228 5.95 8.11 -2.44
N LEU A 229 5.39 7.77 -3.60
CA LEU A 229 6.12 7.15 -4.71
C LEU A 229 6.52 8.15 -5.80
N LEU A 230 5.63 9.10 -6.08
CA LEU A 230 5.69 10.09 -7.12
C LEU A 230 6.63 11.25 -6.76
N ALA A 231 6.65 11.66 -5.49
CA ALA A 231 7.62 12.63 -4.98
C ALA A 231 9.07 12.15 -5.12
N PRO A 232 9.45 10.92 -4.74
CA PRO A 232 10.80 10.40 -5.00
C PRO A 232 11.15 10.36 -6.50
N ILE A 233 10.20 9.99 -7.37
CA ILE A 233 10.43 9.99 -8.82
C ILE A 233 10.69 11.42 -9.33
N SER A 234 9.93 12.39 -8.82
CA SER A 234 10.13 13.81 -9.12
C SER A 234 11.48 14.32 -8.63
N ALA A 235 11.86 14.03 -7.38
CA ALA A 235 13.12 14.47 -6.79
C ALA A 235 14.34 13.88 -7.53
N THR A 236 14.15 12.72 -8.18
CA THR A 236 15.22 12.02 -8.91
C THR A 236 15.28 12.37 -10.39
N LEU A 237 14.47 13.32 -10.88
CA LEU A 237 14.52 13.74 -12.30
C LEU A 237 15.89 14.30 -12.70
N HIS A 238 16.59 14.94 -11.77
CA HIS A 238 17.87 15.62 -12.01
C HIS A 238 19.07 14.69 -11.80
N VAL A 239 18.82 13.43 -11.43
CA VAL A 239 19.85 12.43 -11.14
C VAL A 239 20.35 11.84 -12.46
N GLY A 240 21.67 11.97 -12.70
CA GLY A 240 22.32 11.47 -13.90
C GLY A 240 22.31 9.94 -14.02
N TRP A 241 22.54 9.43 -15.23
CA TRP A 241 22.49 8.00 -15.54
C TRP A 241 23.44 7.15 -14.68
N ALA A 242 24.62 7.68 -14.34
CA ALA A 242 25.62 6.98 -13.55
C ALA A 242 25.10 6.63 -12.14
N SER A 243 24.34 7.54 -11.53
CA SER A 243 23.72 7.33 -10.22
C SER A 243 22.58 6.32 -10.29
N ILE A 244 21.81 6.29 -11.38
CA ILE A 244 20.75 5.27 -11.60
C ILE A 244 21.38 3.89 -11.85
N ALA A 245 22.48 3.81 -12.61
CA ALA A 245 23.23 2.58 -12.81
C ALA A 245 23.83 2.06 -11.50
N ALA A 246 24.39 2.94 -10.67
CA ALA A 246 24.88 2.61 -9.34
C ALA A 246 23.74 2.12 -8.42
N LEU A 247 22.55 2.72 -8.51
CA LEU A 247 21.36 2.26 -7.78
C LEU A 247 20.94 0.86 -8.22
N ALA A 248 20.87 0.61 -9.53
CA ALA A 248 20.54 -0.70 -10.07
C ALA A 248 21.56 -1.77 -9.62
N ALA A 249 22.86 -1.47 -9.71
CA ALA A 249 23.93 -2.36 -9.24
C ALA A 249 23.81 -2.64 -7.73
N SER A 250 23.50 -1.62 -6.93
CA SER A 250 23.29 -1.75 -5.48
C SER A 250 22.10 -2.65 -5.16
N ILE A 251 20.99 -2.51 -5.91
CA ILE A 251 19.81 -3.38 -5.77
C ILE A 251 20.17 -4.84 -6.11
N VAL A 252 20.91 -5.08 -7.20
CA VAL A 252 21.35 -6.43 -7.58
C VAL A 252 22.22 -7.06 -6.50
N VAL A 253 23.24 -6.34 -6.02
CA VAL A 253 24.13 -6.81 -4.93
C VAL A 253 23.33 -7.10 -3.66
N TYR A 254 22.41 -6.21 -3.31
CA TYR A 254 21.56 -6.36 -2.14
C TYR A 254 20.63 -7.59 -2.26
N VAL A 255 19.97 -7.77 -3.40
CA VAL A 255 19.07 -8.92 -3.65
C VAL A 255 19.85 -10.22 -3.58
N ALA A 256 21.03 -10.29 -4.17
CA ALA A 256 21.91 -11.46 -4.08
C ALA A 256 22.29 -11.76 -2.64
N ALA A 257 22.74 -10.74 -1.89
CA ALA A 257 23.15 -10.87 -0.50
C ALA A 257 21.99 -11.32 0.42
N ALA A 258 20.83 -10.71 0.28
CA ALA A 258 19.66 -11.07 1.07
C ALA A 258 19.13 -12.47 0.68
N ALA A 259 19.28 -12.92 -0.57
CA ALA A 259 18.87 -14.25 -1.00
C ALA A 259 19.75 -15.33 -0.36
N VAL A 260 21.06 -15.09 -0.28
CA VAL A 260 22.00 -15.95 0.46
C VAL A 260 21.60 -16.04 1.93
N LEU A 261 21.31 -14.90 2.57
CA LEU A 261 20.91 -14.84 3.98
C LEU A 261 19.57 -15.56 4.24
N MET A 262 18.56 -15.37 3.39
CA MET A 262 17.28 -16.08 3.53
C MET A 262 17.42 -17.57 3.29
N ARG A 263 18.22 -18.00 2.31
CA ARG A 263 18.52 -19.43 2.09
C ARG A 263 19.09 -20.05 3.35
N TRP A 264 20.06 -19.37 3.99
CA TRP A 264 20.63 -19.83 5.25
C TRP A 264 19.60 -19.87 6.38
N LEU A 265 18.84 -18.80 6.59
CA LEU A 265 17.81 -18.76 7.64
C LEU A 265 16.78 -19.88 7.48
N VAL A 266 16.36 -20.18 6.26
CA VAL A 266 15.43 -21.28 5.96
C VAL A 266 16.09 -22.63 6.22
N ALA A 267 17.33 -22.84 5.76
CA ALA A 267 18.07 -24.09 6.02
C ALA A 267 18.31 -24.30 7.52
N ALA A 268 18.70 -23.26 8.25
CA ALA A 268 18.87 -23.26 9.69
C ALA A 268 17.57 -23.56 10.43
N ALA A 269 16.47 -22.93 10.03
CA ALA A 269 15.15 -23.19 10.62
C ALA A 269 14.69 -24.63 10.35
N PHE A 270 14.89 -25.14 9.13
CA PHE A 270 14.57 -26.52 8.79
C PHE A 270 15.41 -27.50 9.61
N ALA A 271 16.74 -27.30 9.68
CA ALA A 271 17.62 -28.10 10.51
C ALA A 271 17.18 -28.08 11.98
N LEU A 272 16.86 -26.90 12.52
CA LEU A 272 16.41 -26.75 13.91
C LEU A 272 15.09 -27.47 14.17
N VAL A 273 14.11 -27.37 13.26
CA VAL A 273 12.83 -28.10 13.37
C VAL A 273 13.03 -29.60 13.26
N SER A 274 13.82 -30.07 12.28
CA SER A 274 14.13 -31.50 12.11
C SER A 274 14.84 -32.06 13.34
N THR A 275 15.85 -31.37 13.87
CA THR A 275 16.56 -31.76 15.10
C THR A 275 15.63 -31.73 16.31
N ALA A 276 14.73 -30.76 16.42
CA ALA A 276 13.76 -30.71 17.53
C ALA A 276 12.76 -31.88 17.47
N ILE A 277 12.27 -32.23 16.28
CA ILE A 277 11.39 -33.39 16.09
C ILE A 277 12.14 -34.68 16.44
N LEU A 278 13.33 -34.89 15.87
CA LEU A 278 14.14 -36.08 16.15
C LEU A 278 14.50 -36.15 17.62
N GLY A 279 14.95 -35.06 18.23
CA GLY A 279 15.26 -35.01 19.66
C GLY A 279 14.04 -35.28 20.55
N ALA A 280 12.85 -34.81 20.17
CA ALA A 280 11.61 -35.13 20.88
C ALA A 280 11.22 -36.60 20.75
N LEU A 281 11.41 -37.20 19.56
CA LEU A 281 11.20 -38.63 19.34
C LEU A 281 12.19 -39.47 20.16
N GLU A 282 13.47 -39.10 20.18
CA GLU A 282 14.51 -39.74 20.98
C GLU A 282 14.25 -39.60 22.48
N LEU A 283 13.81 -38.42 22.95
CA LEU A 283 13.37 -38.23 24.33
C LEU A 283 12.14 -39.09 24.67
N GLY A 284 11.17 -39.18 23.77
CA GLY A 284 10.00 -40.05 23.92
C GLY A 284 10.39 -41.52 23.98
N ALA A 285 11.31 -41.95 23.12
CA ALA A 285 11.88 -43.30 23.12
C ALA A 285 12.64 -43.58 24.42
N ALA A 286 13.43 -42.63 24.92
CA ALA A 286 14.13 -42.74 26.20
C ALA A 286 13.17 -42.89 27.38
N VAL A 287 12.08 -42.09 27.43
CA VAL A 287 11.05 -42.17 28.49
C VAL A 287 10.34 -43.53 28.45
N TRP A 288 10.01 -44.02 27.25
CA TRP A 288 9.41 -45.34 27.07
C TRP A 288 10.36 -46.45 27.52
N ARG A 289 11.62 -46.43 27.05
CA ARG A 289 12.64 -47.42 27.38
C ARG A 289 13.10 -47.38 28.84
N ALA A 290 13.00 -46.24 29.52
CA ALA A 290 13.34 -46.14 30.94
C ALA A 290 12.50 -47.08 31.84
N THR A 291 11.35 -47.55 31.35
CA THR A 291 10.50 -48.53 32.03
C THR A 291 10.90 -49.99 31.80
N THR A 292 11.73 -50.28 30.79
CA THR A 292 12.03 -51.64 30.31
C THR A 292 13.53 -51.95 30.23
N ASP A 293 14.37 -51.00 29.80
CA ASP A 293 15.82 -51.12 29.72
C ASP A 293 16.50 -49.76 29.97
N ARG A 294 17.22 -49.66 31.09
CA ARG A 294 17.91 -48.45 31.51
C ARG A 294 19.12 -48.10 30.64
N ALA A 295 19.82 -49.09 30.08
CA ALA A 295 20.98 -48.86 29.23
C ALA A 295 20.54 -48.28 27.87
N GLU A 296 19.46 -48.82 27.30
CA GLU A 296 18.88 -48.32 26.04
C GLU A 296 18.29 -46.91 26.23
N ALA A 297 17.64 -46.63 27.36
CA ALA A 297 17.15 -45.29 27.69
C ALA A 297 18.26 -44.23 27.78
N LEU A 298 19.41 -44.58 28.35
CA LEU A 298 20.58 -43.68 28.41
C LEU A 298 21.20 -43.44 27.03
N ALA A 299 21.17 -44.43 26.14
CA ALA A 299 21.62 -44.29 24.76
C ALA A 299 20.76 -43.28 23.98
N HIS A 300 19.43 -43.37 24.07
CA HIS A 300 18.50 -42.41 23.45
C HIS A 300 18.65 -40.98 24.03
N LEU A 301 18.88 -40.83 25.34
CA LEU A 301 19.22 -39.53 25.95
C LEU A 301 20.54 -38.95 25.43
N GLY A 302 21.55 -39.81 25.24
CA GLY A 302 22.84 -39.45 24.66
C GLY A 302 22.70 -38.96 23.21
N GLU A 303 21.89 -39.64 22.41
CA GLU A 303 21.61 -39.27 21.02
C GLU A 303 20.83 -37.95 20.93
N ALA A 304 19.79 -37.75 21.77
CA ALA A 304 19.08 -36.48 21.86
C ALA A 304 20.02 -35.31 22.20
N ARG A 305 20.97 -35.51 23.13
CA ARG A 305 21.99 -34.50 23.48
C ARG A 305 22.98 -34.25 22.33
N ARG A 306 23.40 -35.30 21.63
CA ARG A 306 24.30 -35.20 20.47
C ARG A 306 23.64 -34.39 19.34
N LEU A 307 22.39 -34.69 19.02
CA LEU A 307 21.58 -33.96 18.03
C LEU A 307 21.51 -32.45 18.32
N VAL A 308 21.31 -32.06 19.59
CA VAL A 308 21.32 -30.64 20.01
C VAL A 308 22.71 -30.01 19.88
N THR A 309 23.75 -30.75 20.23
CA THR A 309 25.14 -30.26 20.18
C THR A 309 25.59 -30.08 18.72
N ASP A 310 25.37 -31.08 17.87
CA ASP A 310 25.69 -31.06 16.44
C ASP A 310 24.96 -29.92 15.70
N LEU A 311 23.71 -29.63 16.07
CA LEU A 311 22.97 -28.48 15.55
C LEU A 311 23.66 -27.16 15.94
N ALA A 312 24.09 -27.00 17.19
CA ALA A 312 24.77 -25.79 17.65
C ALA A 312 26.10 -25.57 16.93
N THR A 313 26.90 -26.61 16.72
CA THR A 313 28.17 -26.52 15.97
C THR A 313 27.93 -26.22 14.49
N THR A 314 26.93 -26.85 13.88
CA THR A 314 26.58 -26.64 12.46
C THR A 314 26.09 -25.21 12.22
N LEU A 315 25.28 -24.65 13.13
CA LEU A 315 24.78 -23.28 13.01
C LEU A 315 25.85 -22.21 13.20
N VAL A 316 26.87 -22.46 14.03
CA VAL A 316 27.93 -21.47 14.34
C VAL A 316 29.10 -21.51 13.35
N LEU A 317 29.46 -22.68 12.81
CA LEU A 317 30.63 -22.88 11.95
C LEU A 317 30.30 -23.10 10.46
N SER A 318 29.05 -22.92 10.04
CA SER A 318 28.70 -23.14 8.64
C SER A 318 29.38 -22.12 7.70
N PRO A 319 29.79 -22.54 6.49
CA PRO A 319 30.24 -21.63 5.42
C PRO A 319 29.25 -20.50 5.12
N ASP A 320 27.97 -20.73 5.40
CA ASP A 320 26.90 -19.75 5.24
C ASP A 320 26.90 -18.64 6.32
N VAL A 321 27.43 -18.90 7.53
CA VAL A 321 27.69 -17.84 8.53
C VAL A 321 28.77 -16.90 8.04
N LEU A 322 29.83 -17.44 7.43
CA LEU A 322 30.88 -16.63 6.80
C LEU A 322 30.31 -15.85 5.61
N ALA A 323 29.49 -16.48 4.76
CA ALA A 323 28.79 -15.80 3.68
C ALA A 323 27.89 -14.66 4.19
N THR A 324 27.22 -14.85 5.34
CA THR A 324 26.41 -13.82 6.01
C THR A 324 27.27 -12.66 6.53
N LEU A 325 28.36 -12.96 7.23
CA LEU A 325 29.30 -11.95 7.74
C LEU A 325 29.92 -11.14 6.59
N LEU A 326 30.20 -11.78 5.45
CA LEU A 326 30.74 -11.14 4.25
C LEU A 326 29.69 -10.32 3.48
N SER A 327 28.39 -10.63 3.62
CA SER A 327 27.31 -9.89 2.96
C SER A 327 26.79 -8.69 3.77
N ILE A 328 27.07 -8.62 5.08
CA ILE A 328 26.69 -7.47 5.92
C ILE A 328 27.36 -6.15 5.49
N PRO A 329 28.69 -6.07 5.24
CA PRO A 329 29.33 -4.81 4.86
C PRO A 329 28.84 -4.24 3.52
N PRO A 330 28.67 -5.02 2.43
CA PRO A 330 28.06 -4.52 1.18
C PRO A 330 26.62 -4.03 1.37
N ILE A 331 25.81 -4.75 2.17
CA ILE A 331 24.44 -4.33 2.52
C ILE A 331 24.48 -3.00 3.27
N ALA A 332 25.30 -2.89 4.31
CA ALA A 332 25.44 -1.69 5.12
C ALA A 332 25.95 -0.51 4.29
N ALA A 333 26.95 -0.73 3.42
CA ALA A 333 27.47 0.28 2.51
C ALA A 333 26.42 0.74 1.50
N ALA A 334 25.66 -0.17 0.89
CA ALA A 334 24.57 0.16 -0.03
C ALA A 334 23.47 0.97 0.69
N VAL A 335 23.07 0.56 1.89
CA VAL A 335 22.09 1.29 2.71
C VAL A 335 22.61 2.66 3.14
N LEU A 336 23.89 2.80 3.50
CA LEU A 336 24.49 4.07 3.92
C LEU A 336 24.69 5.05 2.76
N VAL A 337 25.19 4.57 1.61
CA VAL A 337 25.31 5.36 0.37
C VAL A 337 23.93 5.79 -0.09
N TYR A 338 22.97 4.87 -0.08
CA TYR A 338 21.59 5.17 -0.41
C TYR A 338 20.99 6.19 0.55
N ALA A 339 21.13 5.99 1.86
CA ALA A 339 20.65 6.92 2.87
C ALA A 339 21.29 8.31 2.72
N ARG A 340 22.57 8.43 2.35
CA ARG A 340 23.19 9.75 2.13
C ARG A 340 22.74 10.43 0.84
N ILE A 341 22.54 9.68 -0.25
CA ILE A 341 22.08 10.24 -1.53
C ILE A 341 20.59 10.60 -1.46
N PHE A 342 19.78 9.79 -0.78
CA PHE A 342 18.33 9.98 -0.68
C PHE A 342 17.86 10.68 0.60
N ALA A 343 18.66 10.84 1.66
CA ALA A 343 18.21 11.56 2.87
C ALA A 343 17.73 13.00 2.59
N PRO A 344 18.39 13.78 1.72
CA PRO A 344 17.86 15.08 1.29
C PRO A 344 16.50 14.93 0.59
N ALA A 345 16.36 13.93 -0.28
CA ALA A 345 15.10 13.61 -0.93
C ALA A 345 14.02 13.16 0.07
N VAL A 346 14.37 12.52 1.19
CA VAL A 346 13.40 12.10 2.23
C VAL A 346 12.76 13.30 2.92
N ALA A 347 13.55 14.32 3.24
CA ALA A 347 13.01 15.57 3.78
C ALA A 347 12.08 16.24 2.76
N GLU A 348 12.53 16.35 1.51
CA GLU A 348 11.73 16.89 0.41
C GLU A 348 10.43 16.10 0.17
N ILE A 349 10.49 14.76 0.20
CA ILE A 349 9.31 13.88 0.07
C ILE A 349 8.36 14.10 1.24
N ARG A 350 8.87 14.22 2.46
CA ARG A 350 8.06 14.46 3.66
C ARG A 350 7.37 15.83 3.59
N ASP A 351 8.07 16.85 3.11
CA ASP A 351 7.50 18.17 2.88
C ASP A 351 6.45 18.13 1.76
N LEU A 352 6.65 17.32 0.72
CA LEU A 352 5.68 17.04 -0.35
C LEU A 352 4.42 16.32 0.16
N CYS A 353 4.50 15.61 1.29
CA CYS A 353 3.34 14.99 1.93
C CYS A 353 2.50 15.97 2.79
N HIS A 354 2.92 17.24 2.86
CA HIS A 354 2.22 18.33 3.55
C HIS A 354 1.69 17.97 4.95
N PRO A 355 2.57 17.64 5.91
CA PRO A 355 2.17 17.06 7.18
C PRO A 355 1.33 17.96 8.08
N ALA A 356 1.33 19.27 7.80
CA ALA A 356 0.55 20.26 8.51
C ALA A 356 -0.84 20.53 7.91
N ALA A 357 -1.18 19.97 6.73
CA ALA A 357 -2.50 20.17 6.13
C ALA A 357 -3.60 19.55 7.01
N ARG A 358 -4.75 20.24 7.13
CA ARG A 358 -5.95 19.65 7.74
C ARG A 358 -6.46 18.50 6.86
N GLY A 359 -7.01 17.46 7.49
CA GLY A 359 -7.67 16.34 6.81
C GLY A 359 -6.98 15.00 7.05
N VAL A 360 -7.16 14.07 6.12
CA VAL A 360 -6.81 12.64 6.30
C VAL A 360 -6.17 12.04 5.06
N ASP A 361 -5.21 11.14 5.26
CA ASP A 361 -4.62 10.31 4.21
C ASP A 361 -5.07 8.86 4.39
N LEU A 362 -5.96 8.39 3.52
CA LEU A 362 -6.55 7.07 3.54
C LEU A 362 -5.63 6.09 2.80
N CYS A 363 -4.98 5.22 3.58
CA CYS A 363 -3.97 4.28 3.10
C CYS A 363 -4.43 2.84 3.26
N ALA A 364 -4.53 2.09 2.17
CA ALA A 364 -4.80 0.68 2.24
C ALA A 364 -3.70 -0.08 3.00
N THR A 365 -4.08 -1.07 3.79
CA THR A 365 -3.15 -1.82 4.64
C THR A 365 -2.15 -2.67 3.84
N PHE A 366 -2.49 -3.04 2.60
CA PHE A 366 -1.67 -3.87 1.70
C PHE A 366 -1.55 -3.24 0.32
N ASP A 367 -1.15 -1.99 0.31
CA ASP A 367 -0.82 -1.29 -0.91
C ASP A 367 0.67 -1.00 -0.92
N PHE A 368 1.35 -1.50 -1.96
CA PHE A 368 2.78 -1.29 -2.19
C PHE A 368 3.07 0.20 -2.44
N VAL A 369 2.10 0.97 -2.92
CA VAL A 369 2.21 2.43 -3.06
C VAL A 369 2.03 3.16 -1.73
N SER A 370 1.09 2.70 -0.91
CA SER A 370 0.78 3.32 0.39
C SER A 370 1.76 2.93 1.50
N HIS A 371 2.48 1.81 1.40
CA HIS A 371 3.40 1.37 2.45
C HIS A 371 4.52 2.39 2.74
N PRO A 372 5.22 2.94 1.72
CA PRO A 372 6.11 4.07 1.92
C PRO A 372 5.41 5.28 2.54
N PHE A 373 4.18 5.59 2.14
CA PHE A 373 3.41 6.69 2.72
C PHE A 373 3.17 6.48 4.22
N THR A 374 2.98 5.24 4.69
CA THR A 374 2.84 4.97 6.13
C THR A 374 4.08 5.31 6.97
N VAL A 375 5.24 5.45 6.33
CA VAL A 375 6.53 5.71 6.99
C VAL A 375 7.04 7.12 6.68
N LEU A 376 6.95 7.56 5.43
CA LEU A 376 7.41 8.86 4.92
C LEU A 376 6.34 9.97 5.03
N GLY A 377 5.07 9.59 5.10
CA GLY A 377 3.95 10.52 5.17
C GLY A 377 3.73 11.11 6.56
N ALA A 378 2.65 11.88 6.68
CA ALA A 378 2.29 12.56 7.92
C ALA A 378 1.62 11.59 8.90
N ARG A 379 2.40 10.96 9.80
CA ARG A 379 1.90 9.95 10.77
C ARG A 379 0.57 10.33 11.46
N ARG A 380 0.29 11.62 11.67
CA ARG A 380 -0.95 12.14 12.30
C ARG A 380 -2.18 12.16 11.37
N ARG A 381 -1.99 12.27 10.05
CA ARG A 381 -3.07 12.28 9.04
C ARG A 381 -3.39 10.88 8.51
N ILE A 382 -2.48 9.93 8.70
CA ILE A 382 -2.60 8.59 8.10
C ILE A 382 -3.67 7.76 8.80
N ARG A 383 -4.70 7.38 8.04
CA ARG A 383 -5.71 6.42 8.45
C ARG A 383 -5.59 5.16 7.61
N ARG A 384 -5.28 4.05 8.29
CA ARG A 384 -5.17 2.74 7.63
C ARG A 384 -6.55 2.16 7.35
N VAL A 385 -6.78 1.83 6.09
CA VAL A 385 -7.99 1.17 5.61
C VAL A 385 -7.68 -0.31 5.37
N PRO A 386 -8.30 -1.25 6.10
CA PRO A 386 -8.20 -2.67 5.85
C PRO A 386 -9.11 -3.06 4.69
N GLN A 387 -8.51 -3.23 3.51
CA GLN A 387 -9.18 -3.74 2.32
C GLN A 387 -8.90 -5.25 2.12
N SER A 388 -9.32 -5.82 0.99
CA SER A 388 -9.30 -7.26 0.68
C SER A 388 -7.92 -7.92 0.66
N ALA A 389 -6.83 -7.15 0.84
CA ALA A 389 -5.43 -7.53 0.76
C ALA A 389 -5.00 -8.06 -0.62
N SER A 390 -5.34 -7.30 -1.67
CA SER A 390 -4.89 -7.49 -3.05
C SER A 390 -4.34 -6.19 -3.63
N ILE A 391 -3.43 -6.29 -4.61
CA ILE A 391 -3.00 -5.15 -5.45
C ILE A 391 -4.20 -4.42 -6.07
N ALA A 392 -5.28 -5.16 -6.38
CA ALA A 392 -6.52 -4.61 -6.92
C ALA A 392 -7.25 -3.67 -5.94
N ASP A 393 -6.93 -3.69 -4.64
CA ASP A 393 -7.51 -2.79 -3.64
C ASP A 393 -7.09 -1.33 -3.85
N HIS A 394 -5.89 -1.11 -4.42
CA HIS A 394 -5.38 0.22 -4.74
C HIS A 394 -6.30 0.95 -5.73
N LEU A 395 -7.04 0.21 -6.56
CA LEU A 395 -7.95 0.76 -7.56
C LEU A 395 -9.39 0.95 -7.05
N ARG A 396 -9.71 0.48 -5.83
CA ARG A 396 -11.09 0.34 -5.34
C ARG A 396 -11.35 1.05 -4.02
N TYR A 397 -11.02 2.34 -3.96
CA TYR A 397 -11.29 3.18 -2.79
C TYR A 397 -12.77 3.58 -2.67
N PHE A 398 -13.40 4.10 -3.74
CA PHE A 398 -14.79 4.57 -3.70
C PHE A 398 -15.84 3.47 -3.41
N PRO A 399 -15.65 2.20 -3.81
CA PRO A 399 -16.53 1.11 -3.37
C PRO A 399 -16.53 0.82 -1.86
N ASN A 400 -15.57 1.39 -1.09
CA ASN A 400 -15.45 1.21 0.36
C ASN A 400 -16.27 2.25 1.13
N SER A 401 -17.56 1.97 1.29
CA SER A 401 -18.50 2.86 1.94
C SER A 401 -18.28 2.97 3.44
N THR A 402 -17.85 1.91 4.12
CA THR A 402 -17.76 1.89 5.59
C THR A 402 -16.54 2.62 6.15
N GLU A 403 -15.49 2.83 5.35
CA GLU A 403 -14.28 3.48 5.82
C GLU A 403 -13.81 4.66 4.98
N VAL A 404 -13.85 4.56 3.64
CA VAL A 404 -13.35 5.61 2.74
C VAL A 404 -14.41 6.70 2.60
N LEU A 405 -15.62 6.35 2.12
CA LEU A 405 -16.69 7.34 1.98
C LEU A 405 -17.11 7.91 3.34
N ALA A 406 -17.16 7.08 4.39
CA ALA A 406 -17.43 7.55 5.75
C ALA A 406 -16.32 8.45 6.35
N ALA A 407 -15.10 8.43 5.79
CA ALA A 407 -14.07 9.40 6.13
C ALA A 407 -14.26 10.71 5.35
N ILE A 408 -14.59 10.63 4.06
CA ILE A 408 -14.92 11.79 3.24
C ILE A 408 -16.11 12.55 3.83
N ASP A 409 -17.20 11.86 4.15
CA ASP A 409 -18.38 12.43 4.81
C ASP A 409 -18.00 13.13 6.11
N ARG A 410 -17.21 12.47 6.96
CA ARG A 410 -16.76 13.08 8.22
C ARG A 410 -16.03 14.40 8.00
N GLU A 411 -15.07 14.45 7.07
CA GLU A 411 -14.31 15.67 6.83
C GLU A 411 -15.19 16.78 6.25
N ILE A 412 -16.07 16.47 5.29
CA ILE A 412 -17.04 17.42 4.70
C ILE A 412 -18.02 17.92 5.76
N SER A 413 -18.67 17.02 6.48
CA SER A 413 -19.72 17.34 7.44
C SER A 413 -19.17 18.10 8.66
N THR A 414 -17.89 17.95 9.02
CA THR A 414 -17.28 18.78 10.10
C THR A 414 -17.11 20.25 9.77
N LEU A 415 -17.27 20.64 8.49
CA LEU A 415 -17.17 22.03 8.05
C LEU A 415 -18.51 22.76 8.05
N GLY A 416 -19.63 22.03 8.22
CA GLY A 416 -20.95 22.62 7.98
C GLY A 416 -22.09 22.10 8.84
N VAL A 417 -22.12 20.82 9.20
CA VAL A 417 -23.23 20.24 9.96
C VAL A 417 -22.78 20.01 11.41
N GLY A 418 -23.68 20.19 12.38
CA GLY A 418 -23.46 19.78 13.77
C GLY A 418 -22.83 18.38 13.83
N ARG A 419 -21.85 18.18 14.73
CA ARG A 419 -21.01 16.95 14.77
C ARG A 419 -21.83 15.68 15.05
N HIS A 420 -22.49 15.14 14.04
CA HIS A 420 -23.10 13.83 14.11
C HIS A 420 -22.04 12.79 13.73
N ARG A 421 -21.74 11.92 14.69
CA ARG A 421 -20.90 10.75 14.44
C ARG A 421 -21.77 9.72 13.72
N ASP A 422 -21.37 9.33 12.52
CA ASP A 422 -21.90 8.15 11.84
C ASP A 422 -21.48 6.88 12.62
N THR A 423 -22.29 6.51 13.62
CA THR A 423 -22.07 5.37 14.50
C THR A 423 -22.29 4.05 13.77
N GLU A 424 -23.16 4.03 12.77
CA GLU A 424 -23.47 2.87 11.93
C GLU A 424 -22.30 2.52 11.03
N ALA A 425 -21.75 3.48 10.27
CA ALA A 425 -20.55 3.25 9.47
C ALA A 425 -19.36 2.86 10.37
N ALA A 426 -19.25 3.44 11.57
CA ALA A 426 -18.22 3.06 12.53
C ALA A 426 -18.37 1.60 13.01
N ARG A 427 -19.61 1.13 13.23
CA ARG A 427 -19.91 -0.27 13.60
C ARG A 427 -19.64 -1.22 12.44
N ALA A 428 -20.18 -0.94 11.26
CA ALA A 428 -19.96 -1.73 10.05
C ALA A 428 -18.46 -1.80 9.71
N GLY A 429 -17.71 -0.70 9.88
CA GLY A 429 -16.26 -0.69 9.75
C GLY A 429 -15.54 -1.62 10.73
N ARG A 430 -16.00 -1.74 12.00
CA ARG A 430 -15.46 -2.71 12.96
C ARG A 430 -15.75 -4.16 12.54
N GLU A 431 -16.95 -4.43 12.04
CA GLU A 431 -17.36 -5.76 11.58
C GLU A 431 -16.57 -6.19 10.33
N VAL A 432 -16.44 -5.30 9.34
CA VAL A 432 -15.60 -5.51 8.15
C VAL A 432 -14.14 -5.75 8.53
N ARG A 433 -13.60 -5.01 9.51
CA ARG A 433 -12.26 -5.26 10.06
C ARG A 433 -12.10 -6.65 10.65
N GLY A 434 -13.07 -7.09 11.45
CA GLY A 434 -13.11 -8.44 12.02
C GLY A 434 -13.11 -9.51 10.93
N LEU A 435 -13.99 -9.37 9.94
CA LEU A 435 -14.10 -10.26 8.78
C LEU A 435 -12.78 -10.34 7.99
N VAL A 436 -12.19 -9.19 7.63
CA VAL A 436 -10.94 -9.11 6.87
C VAL A 436 -9.77 -9.74 7.64
N ARG A 437 -9.74 -9.58 8.97
CA ARG A 437 -8.72 -10.21 9.84
C ARG A 437 -8.89 -11.72 9.88
N ALA A 438 -10.10 -12.22 10.09
CA ALA A 438 -10.38 -13.65 10.12
C ALA A 438 -10.00 -14.32 8.78
N LEU A 439 -10.45 -13.75 7.66
CA LEU A 439 -10.15 -14.27 6.32
C LEU A 439 -8.66 -14.26 6.00
N ARG A 440 -7.89 -13.33 6.56
CA ARG A 440 -6.42 -13.29 6.40
C ARG A 440 -5.76 -14.49 7.09
N VAL A 441 -6.19 -14.79 8.31
CA VAL A 441 -5.68 -15.93 9.07
C VAL A 441 -6.06 -17.23 8.37
N THR A 442 -7.33 -17.37 7.98
CA THR A 442 -7.81 -18.54 7.22
C THR A 442 -7.04 -18.75 5.92
N ARG A 443 -6.76 -17.68 5.16
CA ARG A 443 -5.94 -17.76 3.94
C ARG A 443 -4.54 -18.29 4.20
N ALA A 444 -3.88 -17.80 5.25
CA ALA A 444 -2.52 -18.25 5.60
C ALA A 444 -2.52 -19.73 6.02
N ILE A 445 -3.49 -20.13 6.84
CA ILE A 445 -3.66 -21.54 7.26
C ILE A 445 -3.94 -22.43 6.06
N ALA A 446 -4.87 -22.04 5.17
CA ALA A 446 -5.22 -22.82 3.98
C ALA A 446 -4.04 -22.98 3.03
N ALA A 447 -3.27 -21.90 2.79
CA ALA A 447 -2.07 -21.95 1.95
C ALA A 447 -0.99 -22.86 2.56
N ALA A 448 -0.76 -22.76 3.87
CA ALA A 448 0.20 -23.62 4.57
C ALA A 448 -0.25 -25.09 4.54
N ALA A 449 -1.52 -25.37 4.86
CA ALA A 449 -2.06 -26.73 4.83
C ALA A 449 -2.00 -27.35 3.42
N ALA A 450 -2.32 -26.58 2.37
CA ALA A 450 -2.24 -27.04 0.99
C ALA A 450 -0.79 -27.27 0.52
N ALA A 451 0.15 -26.43 0.98
CA ALA A 451 1.57 -26.64 0.72
C ALA A 451 2.09 -27.90 1.41
N THR A 452 1.75 -28.09 2.70
CA THR A 452 2.11 -29.30 3.45
C THR A 452 1.52 -30.55 2.81
N ALA A 453 0.24 -30.54 2.44
CA ALA A 453 -0.40 -31.67 1.77
C ALA A 453 0.26 -31.98 0.41
N GLY A 454 0.57 -30.95 -0.40
CA GLY A 454 1.28 -31.12 -1.66
C GLY A 454 2.68 -31.69 -1.48
N PHE A 455 3.40 -31.26 -0.43
CA PHE A 455 4.71 -31.81 -0.09
C PHE A 455 4.61 -33.28 0.34
N LEU A 456 3.67 -33.61 1.22
CA LEU A 456 3.45 -34.99 1.68
C LEU A 456 3.04 -35.93 0.54
N ALA A 457 2.27 -35.44 -0.44
CA ALA A 457 1.81 -36.25 -1.57
C ALA A 457 2.89 -36.51 -2.62
N THR A 458 3.84 -35.58 -2.80
CA THR A 458 4.80 -35.64 -3.94
C THR A 458 6.26 -35.79 -3.51
N GLY A 459 6.58 -35.53 -2.24
CA GLY A 459 7.97 -35.43 -1.75
C GLY A 459 8.76 -34.26 -2.35
N ALA A 460 8.13 -33.41 -3.17
CA ALA A 460 8.81 -32.36 -3.93
C ALA A 460 8.33 -30.95 -3.51
N LEU A 461 9.29 -30.01 -3.47
CA LEU A 461 9.02 -28.63 -3.05
C LEU A 461 8.20 -27.85 -4.10
N THR A 462 8.46 -28.06 -5.39
CA THR A 462 7.80 -27.29 -6.46
C THR A 462 6.28 -27.53 -6.51
N PRO A 463 5.77 -28.78 -6.50
CA PRO A 463 4.33 -29.04 -6.42
C PRO A 463 3.70 -28.50 -5.14
N ALA A 464 4.39 -28.60 -4.00
CA ALA A 464 3.95 -28.06 -2.72
C ALA A 464 3.76 -26.53 -2.75
N LEU A 465 4.73 -25.81 -3.34
CA LEU A 465 4.62 -24.36 -3.50
C LEU A 465 3.48 -23.99 -4.47
N ALA A 466 3.30 -24.75 -5.55
CA ALA A 466 2.22 -24.51 -6.50
C ALA A 466 0.83 -24.71 -5.86
N THR A 467 0.61 -25.77 -5.09
CA THR A 467 -0.67 -26.02 -4.39
C THR A 467 -0.93 -24.97 -3.31
N GLY A 468 0.09 -24.62 -2.52
CA GLY A 468 0.00 -23.54 -1.53
C GLY A 468 -0.37 -22.19 -2.17
N TYR A 469 0.26 -21.86 -3.29
CA TYR A 469 -0.01 -20.64 -4.05
C TYR A 469 -1.43 -20.62 -4.64
N ALA A 470 -1.88 -21.72 -5.25
CA ALA A 470 -3.24 -21.85 -5.76
C ALA A 470 -4.29 -21.66 -4.65
N ALA A 471 -4.09 -22.30 -3.48
CA ALA A 471 -4.95 -22.13 -2.31
C ALA A 471 -4.96 -20.68 -1.82
N TYR A 472 -3.80 -20.01 -1.81
CA TYR A 472 -3.69 -18.60 -1.46
C TYR A 472 -4.49 -17.69 -2.42
N LEU A 473 -4.41 -17.94 -3.72
CA LEU A 473 -5.15 -17.18 -4.74
C LEU A 473 -6.66 -17.36 -4.58
N THR A 474 -7.13 -18.61 -4.44
CA THR A 474 -8.55 -18.92 -4.24
C THR A 474 -9.10 -18.26 -2.97
N ALA A 475 -8.37 -18.36 -1.86
CA ALA A 475 -8.76 -17.71 -0.61
C ALA A 475 -8.74 -16.17 -0.72
N THR A 476 -7.86 -15.60 -1.56
CA THR A 476 -7.86 -14.16 -1.85
C THR A 476 -9.09 -13.74 -2.65
N ALA A 477 -9.50 -14.52 -3.65
CA ALA A 477 -10.73 -14.28 -4.41
C ALA A 477 -11.98 -14.36 -3.52
N LEU A 478 -12.06 -15.39 -2.65
CA LEU A 478 -13.15 -15.54 -1.68
C LEU A 478 -13.20 -14.34 -0.72
N LYS A 479 -12.03 -13.88 -0.26
CA LYS A 479 -11.94 -12.73 0.61
C LYS A 479 -12.43 -11.45 -0.07
N GLN A 480 -12.04 -11.21 -1.33
CA GLN A 480 -12.54 -10.10 -2.13
C GLN A 480 -14.06 -10.14 -2.27
N TRP A 481 -14.61 -11.31 -2.60
CA TRP A 481 -16.05 -11.50 -2.74
C TRP A 481 -16.79 -11.17 -1.44
N ARG A 482 -16.36 -11.72 -0.30
CA ARG A 482 -16.99 -11.45 1.01
C ARG A 482 -16.90 -9.98 1.40
N TRP A 483 -15.76 -9.35 1.19
CA TRP A 483 -15.59 -7.91 1.46
C TRP A 483 -16.54 -7.07 0.60
N THR A 484 -16.60 -7.35 -0.71
CA THR A 484 -17.47 -6.62 -1.65
C THR A 484 -18.95 -6.80 -1.29
N SER A 485 -19.36 -8.02 -0.91
CA SER A 485 -20.73 -8.29 -0.47
C SER A 485 -21.09 -7.55 0.81
N ALA A 486 -20.17 -7.45 1.78
CA ALA A 486 -20.39 -6.66 3.00
C ALA A 486 -20.55 -5.16 2.69
N GLN A 487 -19.74 -4.60 1.78
CA GLN A 487 -19.88 -3.20 1.36
C GLN A 487 -21.20 -2.93 0.63
N ARG A 488 -21.66 -3.85 -0.22
CA ARG A 488 -22.95 -3.75 -0.91
C ARG A 488 -24.13 -3.87 0.08
N ALA A 489 -24.07 -4.81 1.01
CA ALA A 489 -25.10 -4.98 2.03
C ALA A 489 -25.25 -3.72 2.89
N PHE A 490 -24.13 -3.08 3.27
CA PHE A 490 -24.15 -1.83 4.00
C PHE A 490 -24.77 -0.69 3.18
N ARG A 491 -24.39 -0.52 1.91
CA ARG A 491 -25.00 0.48 1.02
C ARG A 491 -26.50 0.30 0.87
N ALA A 492 -26.94 -0.91 0.55
CA ALA A 492 -28.37 -1.24 0.41
C ALA A 492 -29.15 -1.07 1.73
N ALA A 493 -28.49 -1.21 2.90
CA ALA A 493 -29.13 -0.90 4.18
C ALA A 493 -29.33 0.62 4.35
N ARG A 494 -28.31 1.44 4.01
CA ARG A 494 -28.43 2.91 4.06
C ARG A 494 -29.48 3.45 3.09
N GLU A 495 -29.47 2.98 1.84
CA GLU A 495 -30.43 3.41 0.81
C GLU A 495 -31.87 3.14 1.26
N ARG A 496 -32.12 1.98 1.87
CA ARG A 496 -33.44 1.65 2.43
C ARG A 496 -33.81 2.51 3.63
N ALA A 497 -32.87 2.84 4.50
CA ALA A 497 -33.11 3.71 5.64
C ALA A 497 -33.45 5.15 5.19
N SER A 498 -32.73 5.66 4.18
CA SER A 498 -33.00 6.96 3.57
C SER A 498 -34.39 7.02 2.93
N ALA A 499 -34.77 5.97 2.19
CA ALA A 499 -36.08 5.89 1.54
C ALA A 499 -37.25 5.73 2.52
N ALA A 500 -37.01 5.29 3.76
CA ALA A 500 -38.03 5.12 4.78
C ALA A 500 -38.17 6.34 5.72
N GLY A 501 -37.24 7.30 5.65
CA GLY A 501 -37.17 8.49 6.52
C GLY A 501 -37.52 9.82 5.83
N GLY A 502 -37.76 9.81 4.52
CA GLY A 502 -38.40 10.90 3.78
C GLY A 502 -39.90 10.65 3.66
#